data_AF-A0A0B2S0Z5-F1
#
_entry.id   AF-A0A0B2S0Z5-F1
#
_cell.length_a   1.000
_cell.length_b   1.000
_cell.length_c   1.000
_cell.angle_alpha   90.00
_cell.angle_beta   90.00
_cell.angle_gamma   90.00
#
_symmetry.space_group_name_H-M   'P 1'
#
loop_
_entity.id
_entity.type
_entity.pdbx_description
1 polymer ?
#
loop_
_entity_poly.entity_id
_entity_poly.type
_entity_poly.pdbx_seq_one_letter_code
_entity_poly.pdbx_strand_id
1 'polypeptide(L)' 'MLKAQSFLHCQLTRYELYLSLLLFLLIVLYMVFKLDESYTPSKVSIRAGDGFHNLKEIKTVELVKPTGWVYLSLSGVDPR' A
#
# COMPACT_ATOMS: atom_id res chain seq x y z
N MET A 1 -9.66 1.94 41.40
CA MET A 1 -9.04 2.95 40.50
C MET A 1 -8.10 2.32 39.46
N LEU A 2 -7.13 1.48 39.85
CA LEU A 2 -6.13 0.87 38.94
C LEU A 2 -6.69 -0.05 37.83
N LYS A 3 -7.80 -0.77 38.08
CA LYS A 3 -8.45 -1.63 37.07
C LYS A 3 -9.02 -0.85 35.88
N ALA A 4 -9.51 0.37 36.12
CA ALA A 4 -10.07 1.22 35.07
C ALA A 4 -8.97 1.77 34.15
N GLN A 5 -7.83 2.17 34.73
CA GLN A 5 -6.66 2.62 33.95
C GLN A 5 -6.05 1.49 33.12
N SER A 6 -5.93 0.27 33.67
CA SER A 6 -5.43 -0.88 32.93
C SER A 6 -6.38 -1.32 31.80
N PHE A 7 -7.71 -1.24 32.03
CA PHE A 7 -8.70 -1.50 30.99
C PHE A 7 -8.65 -0.45 29.87
N LEU A 8 -8.59 0.84 30.20
CA LEU A 8 -8.46 1.92 29.22
C LEU A 8 -7.16 1.80 28.41
N HIS A 9 -6.04 1.43 29.04
CA HIS A 9 -4.77 1.20 28.35
C HIS A 9 -4.85 -0.01 27.39
N CYS A 10 -5.51 -1.10 27.79
CA CYS A 10 -5.75 -2.27 26.94
C CYS A 10 -6.71 -2.00 25.77
N GLN A 11 -7.70 -1.13 25.97
CA GLN A 11 -8.59 -0.69 24.89
C GLN A 11 -7.84 0.23 23.91
N LEU A 12 -7.03 1.18 24.41
CA LEU A 12 -6.24 2.09 23.59
C LEU A 12 -5.24 1.32 22.72
N THR A 13 -4.49 0.36 23.27
CA THR A 13 -3.55 -0.46 22.50
C THR A 13 -4.24 -1.33 21.45
N ARG A 14 -5.48 -1.76 21.72
CA ARG A 14 -6.30 -2.48 20.74
C ARG A 14 -6.74 -1.58 19.58
N TYR A 15 -7.15 -0.34 19.85
CA TYR A 15 -7.49 0.62 18.79
C TYR A 15 -6.26 1.08 17.99
N GLU A 16 -5.09 1.26 18.62
CA GLU A 16 -3.82 1.50 17.93
C GLU A 16 -3.42 0.32 17.02
N LEU A 17 -3.73 -0.93 17.44
CA LEU A 17 -3.58 -2.12 16.61
C LEU A 17 -4.56 -2.14 15.42
N TYR A 18 -5.83 -1.76 15.61
CA TYR A 18 -6.80 -1.63 14.51
C TYR A 18 -6.51 -0.44 13.59
N LEU A 19 -5.95 0.65 14.12
CA LEU A 19 -5.53 1.84 13.39
C LEU A 19 -4.24 1.59 12.60
N SER A 20 -3.32 0.77 13.12
CA SER A 20 -2.16 0.28 12.35
C SER A 20 -2.56 -0.81 11.33
N LEU A 21 -3.64 -1.54 11.58
CA LEU A 21 -4.34 -2.37 10.59
C LEU A 21 -5.15 -1.56 9.56
N LEU A 22 -5.22 -0.23 9.69
CA LEU A 22 -5.83 0.66 8.69
C LEU A 22 -4.89 0.80 7.47
N LEU A 23 -4.72 -0.31 6.77
CA LEU A 23 -5.05 -0.45 5.35
C LEU A 23 -4.31 0.52 4.40
N PHE A 24 -3.05 0.20 4.10
CA PHE A 24 -2.46 0.53 2.79
C PHE A 24 -3.24 -0.23 1.70
N LEU A 25 -4.36 0.34 1.25
CA LEU A 25 -5.27 -0.28 0.28
C LEU A 25 -4.98 0.15 -1.15
N LEU A 26 -4.42 1.34 -1.35
CA LEU A 26 -4.36 1.96 -2.65
C LEU A 26 -3.08 2.79 -2.81
N ILE A 27 -2.38 2.56 -3.91
CA ILE A 27 -1.30 3.42 -4.40
C ILE A 27 -1.81 4.12 -5.66
N VAL A 28 -1.62 5.43 -5.76
CA VAL A 28 -2.02 6.21 -6.95
C VAL A 28 -0.79 6.87 -7.54
N LEU A 29 -0.51 6.63 -8.82
CA LEU A 29 0.63 7.18 -9.55
C LEU A 29 0.11 8.05 -10.70
N TYR A 30 0.71 9.21 -10.94
CA TYR A 30 0.42 9.99 -12.15
C TYR A 30 1.50 9.71 -13.18
N MET A 31 1.12 9.20 -14.34
CA MET A 31 2.06 8.82 -15.41
C MET A 31 1.51 9.23 -16.77
N VAL A 32 2.34 9.88 -17.60
CA VAL A 32 1.94 10.31 -18.94
C VAL A 32 3.00 9.96 -19.96
N PHE A 33 2.78 8.84 -20.66
CA PHE A 33 3.72 8.31 -21.66
C PHE A 33 4.11 9.32 -22.75
N LYS A 34 3.17 10.17 -23.18
CA LYS A 34 3.45 11.17 -24.22
C LYS A 34 4.41 12.28 -23.78
N LEU A 35 4.53 12.53 -22.48
CA LEU A 35 5.40 13.59 -21.95
C LEU A 35 6.78 13.03 -21.60
N ASP A 36 6.83 11.81 -21.04
CA ASP A 36 8.06 11.23 -20.50
C ASP A 36 8.67 10.13 -21.39
N GLU A 37 7.95 9.69 -22.44
CA GLU A 37 8.38 8.67 -23.41
C GLU A 37 9.03 7.44 -22.75
N SER A 38 10.33 7.23 -22.96
CA SER A 38 11.10 6.09 -22.44
C SER A 38 11.35 6.15 -20.93
N TYR A 39 11.14 7.31 -20.29
CA TYR A 39 11.21 7.45 -18.83
C TYR A 39 9.93 6.98 -18.12
N THR A 40 8.84 6.77 -18.85
CA THR A 40 7.64 6.16 -18.28
C THR A 40 7.90 4.68 -18.01
N PRO A 41 7.80 4.19 -16.76
CA PRO A 41 8.07 2.80 -16.48
C PRO A 41 7.00 1.91 -17.14
N SER A 42 7.46 0.84 -17.79
CA SER A 42 6.59 -0.18 -18.37
C SER A 42 6.10 -1.20 -17.34
N LYS A 43 6.74 -1.27 -16.17
CA LYS A 43 6.46 -2.24 -15.12
C LYS A 43 6.72 -1.65 -13.74
N VAL A 44 5.79 -1.89 -12.81
CA VAL A 44 5.90 -1.50 -11.40
C VAL A 44 5.73 -2.74 -10.52
N SER A 45 6.73 -3.02 -9.68
CA SER A 45 6.69 -4.07 -8.65
C SER A 45 6.59 -3.40 -7.28
N ILE A 46 5.54 -3.75 -6.53
CA ILE A 46 5.29 -3.26 -5.18
C ILE A 46 5.72 -4.34 -4.20
N ARG A 47 6.62 -3.97 -3.28
CA ARG A 47 7.19 -4.87 -2.28
C ARG A 47 7.07 -4.25 -0.90
N ALA A 48 6.74 -5.06 0.10
CA ALA A 48 6.77 -4.62 1.50
C ALA A 48 7.37 -5.71 2.41
N GLY A 49 7.86 -5.26 3.56
CA GLY A 49 8.56 -6.05 4.58
C GLY A 49 8.83 -5.16 5.78
N ASP A 50 9.40 -5.71 6.85
CA ASP A 50 9.76 -4.94 8.04
C ASP A 50 11.15 -4.25 7.94
N GLY A 51 11.91 -4.54 6.87
CA GLY A 51 13.19 -3.92 6.57
C GLY A 51 13.64 -4.15 5.12
N PHE A 52 14.67 -3.43 4.68
CA PHE A 52 15.17 -3.50 3.29
C PHE A 52 15.60 -4.90 2.85
N HIS A 53 16.05 -5.73 3.79
CA HIS A 53 16.55 -7.07 3.54
C HIS A 53 15.46 -8.14 3.41
N ASN A 54 14.19 -7.82 3.74
CA ASN A 54 13.10 -8.80 3.73
C ASN A 54 11.85 -8.35 2.97
N LEU A 55 12.00 -7.39 2.06
CA LEU A 55 10.94 -6.96 1.16
C LEU A 55 10.47 -8.13 0.30
N LYS A 56 9.19 -8.49 0.40
CA LYS A 56 8.53 -9.48 -0.45
C LYS A 56 7.65 -8.78 -1.47
N GLU A 57 7.61 -9.32 -2.68
CA GLU A 57 6.72 -8.81 -3.72
C GLU A 57 5.26 -9.12 -3.38
N ILE A 58 4.43 -8.08 -3.38
CA ILE A 58 3.00 -8.15 -3.08
C ILE A 58 2.19 -8.07 -4.36
N LYS A 59 2.59 -7.19 -5.28
CA LYS A 59 1.89 -6.99 -6.55
C LYS A 59 2.85 -6.49 -7.62
N THR A 60 2.64 -6.97 -8.83
CA THR A 60 3.34 -6.50 -10.02
C THR A 60 2.32 -6.10 -11.07
N VAL A 61 2.52 -4.93 -11.68
CA VAL A 61 1.63 -4.38 -12.69
C VAL A 61 2.44 -3.98 -13.91
N GLU A 62 2.02 -4.47 -15.07
CA GLU A 62 2.53 -4.06 -16.38
C GLU A 62 1.71 -2.84 -16.85
N LEU A 63 2.39 -1.82 -17.34
CA LEU A 63 1.82 -0.55 -17.77
C LEU A 63 2.07 -0.35 -19.25
N VAL A 64 0.99 -0.23 -20.03
CA VAL A 64 1.07 -0.03 -21.48
C VAL A 64 0.73 1.42 -21.81
N LYS A 65 1.78 2.25 -21.93
CA LYS A 65 1.67 3.68 -22.28
C LYS A 65 0.61 4.44 -21.45
N PRO A 66 0.72 4.43 -20.11
CA PRO A 66 -0.26 5.06 -19.23
C PRO A 66 -0.40 6.56 -19.53
N THR A 67 -1.61 7.09 -19.37
CA THR A 67 -1.90 8.52 -19.55
C THR A 67 -2.85 8.97 -18.45
N GLY A 68 -2.31 9.65 -17.43
CA GLY A 68 -3.05 10.17 -16.29
C GLY A 68 -2.82 9.38 -14.99
N TRP A 69 -3.84 9.35 -14.14
CA TRP A 69 -3.80 8.65 -12.85
C TRP A 69 -3.93 7.13 -13.01
N VAL A 70 -3.02 6.39 -12.40
CA VAL A 70 -2.97 4.93 -12.33
C VAL A 70 -3.25 4.51 -10.90
N TYR A 71 -4.29 3.69 -10.70
CA TYR A 71 -4.75 3.23 -9.40
C TYR A 71 -4.34 1.78 -9.18
N LEU A 72 -3.46 1.55 -8.20
CA LEU A 72 -2.91 0.25 -7.86
C LEU A 72 -3.48 -0.21 -6.52
N SER A 73 -4.55 -1.01 -6.57
CA SER A 73 -5.12 -1.61 -5.37
C SER A 73 -4.22 -2.70 -4.80
N LEU A 74 -4.00 -2.67 -3.49
CA LEU A 74 -3.25 -3.66 -2.71
C LEU A 74 -4.16 -4.70 -2.04
N SER A 75 -5.48 -4.56 -2.17
CA SER A 75 -6.41 -5.62 -1.74
C SER A 75 -6.16 -6.89 -2.56
N GLY A 76 -6.00 -8.04 -1.90
CA GLY A 76 -5.80 -9.34 -2.56
C GLY A 76 -6.98 -9.85 -3.39
N VAL A 77 -8.01 -9.03 -3.62
CA VAL A 77 -9.08 -9.30 -4.57
C VAL A 77 -8.58 -8.84 -5.94
N ASP A 78 -8.12 -9.80 -6.74
CA ASP A 78 -7.85 -9.62 -8.17
C ASP A 78 -9.21 -9.65 -8.90
N PRO A 79 -9.73 -8.53 -9.43
CA PRO A 79 -10.92 -8.54 -10.26
C PRO A 79 -10.50 -8.96 -11.66
N ARG A 80 -10.28 -10.26 -11.86
CA ARG A 80 -10.21 -10.81 -13.22
C ARG A 80 -11.56 -10.69 -13.90
#